data_AF-A0AA37LBF7-F1
#
_entry.id   AF-A0AA37LBF7-F1
#
_cell.length_a   1.000
_cell.length_b   1.000
_cell.length_c   1.000
_cell.angle_alpha   90.00
_cell.angle_beta   90.00
_cell.angle_gamma   90.00
#
_symmetry.space_group_name_H-M   'P 1'
#
loop_
_entity.id
_entity.type
_entity.pdbx_description
1 polymer ?
#
loop_
_entity_poly.entity_id
_entity_poly.type
_entity_poly.pdbx_seq_one_letter_code
_entity_poly.pdbx_strand_id
1 'polypeptide(L)'
;MPTIIDGRVSHRPYTRSETAARIAHLLHNPHLLTVREVVCGIYLLYVAYLALLTLLSIGFLIFEADGREMWCPADPPVPAWYPPGWKVEMSRWDCFRVLRWMVLRRVWALAYELFAWGFVGALGAFVVEEGIRRARGR
;
A
#
# COMPACT_ATOMS: atom_id res chain seq x y z
N MET A 1 -1.41 -24.37 12.09
CA MET A 1 -0.98 -23.74 13.36
C MET A 1 -2.04 -24.03 14.41
N PRO A 2 -1.69 -24.68 15.54
CA PRO A 2 -2.63 -24.82 16.66
C PRO A 2 -3.02 -23.44 17.22
N THR A 3 -4.29 -23.29 17.60
CA THR A 3 -4.86 -22.09 18.24
C THR A 3 -4.94 -22.32 19.75
N ILE A 4 -4.78 -21.27 20.56
CA ILE A 4 -4.96 -21.36 22.02
C ILE A 4 -6.29 -20.69 22.36
N ILE A 5 -7.23 -21.47 22.90
CA ILE A 5 -8.58 -21.03 23.27
C ILE A 5 -8.75 -21.40 24.74
N ASP A 6 -9.00 -20.40 25.59
CA ASP A 6 -9.15 -20.57 27.05
C ASP A 6 -8.00 -21.38 27.69
N GLY A 7 -6.76 -21.11 27.25
CA GLY A 7 -5.56 -21.79 27.75
C GLY A 7 -5.34 -23.21 27.23
N ARG A 8 -6.20 -23.72 26.34
CA ARG A 8 -6.08 -25.04 25.73
C ARG A 8 -5.65 -24.94 24.28
N VAL A 9 -4.73 -25.83 23.89
CA VAL A 9 -4.33 -25.99 22.49
C VAL A 9 -5.45 -26.68 21.71
N SER A 10 -5.97 -26.01 20.70
CA SER A 10 -7.00 -26.50 19.81
C SER A 10 -6.51 -26.52 18.36
N HIS A 11 -7.00 -27.48 17.57
CA HIS A 11 -6.70 -27.56 16.14
C HIS A 11 -7.73 -26.84 15.27
N ARG A 12 -8.76 -26.23 15.87
CA ARG A 12 -9.79 -25.50 15.13
C ARG A 12 -9.38 -24.05 14.86
N PRO A 13 -9.81 -23.45 13.73
CA PRO A 13 -9.64 -22.02 13.51
C PRO A 13 -10.45 -21.20 14.53
N TYR A 14 -9.99 -19.98 14.83
CA TYR A 14 -10.69 -19.06 15.72
C TYR A 14 -12.03 -18.63 15.12
N THR A 15 -13.05 -18.48 15.96
CA THR A 15 -14.28 -17.80 15.58
C THR A 15 -14.07 -16.28 15.53
N ARG A 16 -15.01 -15.54 14.92
CA ARG A 16 -14.95 -14.08 14.82
C ARG A 16 -14.95 -13.41 16.21
N SER A 17 -15.76 -13.92 17.14
CA SER A 17 -15.85 -13.41 18.52
C SER A 17 -14.56 -13.67 19.30
N GLU A 18 -13.97 -14.87 19.19
CA GLU A 18 -12.68 -15.20 19.81
C GLU A 18 -11.54 -14.34 19.27
N THR A 19 -11.56 -14.06 17.96
CA THR A 19 -10.59 -13.16 17.33
C THR A 19 -10.72 -11.74 17.88
N ALA A 20 -11.95 -11.22 17.99
CA ALA A 20 -12.20 -9.90 18.55
C ALA A 20 -11.79 -9.80 20.03
N ALA A 21 -12.11 -10.82 20.85
CA ALA A 21 -11.72 -10.88 22.25
C ALA A 21 -10.20 -10.89 22.43
N ARG A 22 -9.48 -11.61 21.55
CA ARG A 22 -8.01 -11.62 21.56
C ARG A 22 -7.40 -10.27 21.18
N ILE A 23 -7.96 -9.59 20.17
CA ILE A 23 -7.53 -8.24 19.79
C ILE A 23 -7.77 -7.28 20.95
N ALA A 24 -8.95 -7.33 21.57
CA ALA A 24 -9.27 -6.52 22.75
C ALA A 24 -8.30 -6.80 23.91
N HIS A 25 -8.00 -8.07 24.17
CA HIS A 25 -7.04 -8.45 25.21
C HIS A 25 -5.62 -7.91 24.94
N LEU A 26 -5.16 -7.93 23.69
CA LEU A 26 -3.87 -7.35 23.28
C LEU A 26 -3.86 -5.82 23.43
N LEU A 27 -4.98 -5.15 23.14
CA LEU A 27 -5.14 -3.70 23.36
C LEU A 27 -5.06 -3.34 24.85
N HIS A 28 -5.67 -4.15 25.71
CA HIS A 28 -5.61 -3.95 27.17
C HIS A 28 -4.26 -4.34 27.79
N ASN A 29 -3.47 -5.19 27.12
CA ASN A 29 -2.18 -5.68 27.60
C ASN A 29 -1.07 -5.48 26.55
N PRO A 30 -0.69 -4.23 26.25
CA PRO A 30 0.25 -3.92 25.16
C PRO A 30 1.66 -4.49 25.40
N HIS A 31 2.02 -4.80 26.65
CA HIS A 31 3.30 -5.42 27.01
C HIS A 31 3.47 -6.84 26.46
N LEU A 32 2.39 -7.49 26.01
CA LEU A 32 2.42 -8.82 25.39
C LEU A 32 2.82 -8.77 23.92
N LEU A 33 2.80 -7.60 23.28
CA LEU A 33 3.17 -7.43 21.88
C LEU A 33 4.69 -7.41 21.74
N THR A 34 5.19 -8.21 20.79
CA THR A 34 6.59 -8.13 20.35
C THR A 34 6.80 -6.89 19.49
N VAL A 35 8.04 -6.37 19.46
CA VAL A 35 8.39 -5.22 18.62
C VAL A 35 8.09 -5.51 17.15
N ARG A 36 8.34 -6.74 16.69
CA ARG A 36 7.98 -7.18 15.35
C ARG A 36 6.49 -7.08 15.06
N GLU A 37 5.62 -7.50 15.98
CA GLU A 37 4.17 -7.41 15.78
C GLU A 37 3.70 -5.96 15.66
N VAL A 38 4.24 -5.06 16.48
CA VAL A 38 3.93 -3.62 16.43
C VAL A 38 4.41 -3.02 15.10
N VAL A 39 5.66 -3.28 14.71
CA VAL A 39 6.21 -2.78 13.43
C VAL A 39 5.42 -3.32 12.24
N CYS A 40 5.07 -4.61 12.24
CA CYS A 40 4.21 -5.19 11.20
C CYS A 40 2.83 -4.54 11.17
N GLY A 41 2.20 -4.28 12.33
CA GLY A 41 0.91 -3.61 12.40
C GLY A 41 0.94 -2.19 11.84
N ILE A 42 1.93 -1.39 12.24
CA ILE A 42 2.15 -0.03 11.72
C ILE A 42 2.40 -0.08 10.21
N TYR A 43 3.23 -1.02 9.76
CA TYR A 43 3.53 -1.18 8.34
C TYR A 43 2.28 -1.54 7.53
N LEU A 44 1.41 -2.45 8.01
CA LEU A 44 0.15 -2.77 7.34
C LEU A 44 -0.79 -1.56 7.26
N LEU A 45 -0.87 -0.72 8.29
CA LEU A 45 -1.64 0.52 8.25
C LEU A 45 -1.06 1.50 7.22
N TYR A 46 0.27 1.61 7.15
CA TYR A 46 0.95 2.42 6.15
C TYR A 46 0.68 1.92 4.72
N VAL A 47 0.74 0.61 4.48
CA VAL A 47 0.38 -0.01 3.19
C VAL A 47 -1.07 0.34 2.81
N ALA A 48 -2.00 0.19 3.75
CA ALA A 48 -3.41 0.49 3.53
C ALA A 48 -3.64 1.97 3.18
N TYR A 49 -2.94 2.88 3.87
CA TYR A 49 -2.97 4.30 3.60
C TYR A 49 -2.44 4.64 2.20
N LEU A 50 -1.27 4.11 1.82
CA LEU A 50 -0.73 4.31 0.48
C LEU A 50 -1.62 3.74 -0.62
N ALA A 51 -2.22 2.56 -0.38
CA ALA A 51 -3.16 1.94 -1.31
C ALA A 51 -4.40 2.84 -1.50
N LEU A 52 -4.94 3.39 -0.41
CA LEU A 52 -6.07 4.33 -0.47
C LEU A 52 -5.72 5.57 -1.30
N LEU A 53 -4.57 6.21 -1.04
CA LEU A 53 -4.13 7.38 -1.82
C LEU A 53 -3.92 7.04 -3.31
N THR A 54 -3.38 5.85 -3.60
CA THR A 54 -3.19 5.38 -4.98
C THR A 54 -4.53 5.18 -5.68
N LEU A 55 -5.52 4.59 -5.00
CA LEU A 55 -6.87 4.42 -5.51
C LEU A 55 -7.56 5.77 -5.75
N LEU A 56 -7.44 6.72 -4.83
CA LEU A 56 -7.97 8.08 -5.02
C LEU A 56 -7.31 8.77 -6.21
N SER A 57 -5.99 8.64 -6.38
CA SER A 57 -5.28 9.19 -7.53
C SER A 57 -5.69 8.55 -8.86
N ILE A 58 -5.92 7.24 -8.89
CA ILE A 58 -6.42 6.55 -10.09
C ILE A 58 -7.87 6.95 -10.36
N GLY A 59 -8.69 7.06 -9.31
CA GLY A 59 -10.07 7.54 -9.39
C GLY A 59 -10.14 8.94 -9.99
N PHE A 60 -9.29 9.85 -9.53
CA PHE A 60 -9.15 11.19 -10.11
C PHE A 60 -8.87 11.15 -11.61
N LEU A 61 -7.91 10.34 -12.06
CA LEU A 61 -7.57 10.22 -13.50
C LEU A 61 -8.74 9.72 -14.36
N ILE A 62 -9.61 8.85 -13.82
CA ILE A 62 -10.67 8.20 -14.59
C ILE A 62 -11.98 9.01 -14.54
N PHE A 63 -12.36 9.48 -13.36
CA PHE A 63 -13.70 10.02 -13.10
C PHE A 63 -13.77 11.54 -13.15
N GLU A 64 -12.69 12.26 -12.79
CA GLU A 64 -12.69 13.72 -12.76
C GLU A 64 -12.40 14.32 -14.14
N ALA A 65 -13.02 15.47 -14.43
CA ALA A 65 -12.80 16.19 -15.70
C ALA A 65 -11.33 16.62 -15.85
N ASP A 66 -10.77 17.26 -14.83
CA ASP A 66 -9.37 17.69 -14.79
C ASP A 66 -8.41 16.49 -14.94
N GLY A 67 -8.77 15.33 -14.39
CA GLY A 67 -8.00 14.10 -14.54
C GLY A 67 -8.03 13.55 -15.96
N ARG A 68 -9.17 13.64 -16.64
CA ARG A 68 -9.33 13.23 -18.05
C ARG A 68 -8.55 14.11 -19.01
N GLU A 69 -8.51 15.42 -18.75
CA GLU A 69 -7.74 16.36 -19.56
C GLU A 69 -6.23 16.05 -19.58
N MET A 70 -5.70 15.41 -18.53
CA MET A 70 -4.28 15.05 -18.47
C MET A 70 -3.87 13.98 -19.50
N TRP A 71 -4.78 13.11 -19.93
CA TRP A 71 -4.46 12.00 -20.84
C TRP A 71 -5.27 11.98 -22.13
N CYS A 72 -6.35 12.76 -22.22
CA CYS A 72 -7.10 13.00 -23.45
C CYS A 72 -7.57 14.46 -23.50
N PRO A 73 -6.64 15.43 -23.63
CA PRO A 73 -7.00 16.85 -23.74
C PRO A 73 -7.80 17.12 -25.02
N ALA A 74 -8.74 18.06 -24.95
CA ALA A 74 -9.50 18.51 -26.10
C ALA A 74 -8.60 19.15 -27.18
N ASP A 75 -7.60 19.92 -26.73
CA ASP A 75 -6.55 20.49 -27.58
C ASP A 75 -5.18 19.88 -27.17
N PRO A 76 -4.72 18.83 -27.86
CA PRO A 76 -3.45 18.21 -27.52
C PRO A 76 -2.27 19.13 -27.84
N PRO A 77 -1.22 19.14 -26.99
CA PRO A 77 -0.05 19.98 -27.22
C PRO A 77 0.63 19.58 -28.53
N VAL A 78 0.77 20.55 -29.44
CA VAL A 78 1.41 20.36 -30.74
C VAL A 78 2.93 20.41 -30.55
N PRO A 79 3.66 19.35 -30.94
CA PRO A 79 5.12 19.37 -30.87
C PRO A 79 5.72 20.48 -31.75
N ALA A 80 6.82 21.10 -31.32
CA ALA A 80 7.44 22.21 -32.06
C ALA A 80 7.94 21.84 -33.48
N TRP A 81 8.13 20.55 -33.75
CA TRP A 81 8.51 20.02 -35.06
C TRP A 81 7.31 19.73 -35.98
N TYR A 82 6.08 19.89 -35.49
CA TYR A 82 4.87 19.64 -36.26
C TYR A 82 4.60 20.80 -37.23
N PRO A 83 4.20 20.54 -38.49
CA PRO A 83 3.95 21.61 -39.46
C PRO A 83 2.84 22.57 -38.99
N PRO A 84 3.00 23.89 -39.18
CA PRO A 84 1.99 24.86 -38.80
C PRO A 84 0.69 24.64 -39.60
N GLY A 85 -0.46 24.69 -38.90
CA GLY A 85 -1.79 24.50 -39.49
C GLY A 85 -2.32 23.06 -39.47
N TRP A 86 -1.49 22.08 -39.06
CA TRP A 86 -1.94 20.69 -38.91
C TRP A 86 -2.50 20.47 -37.51
N LYS A 87 -3.68 19.85 -37.42
CA LYS A 87 -4.29 19.45 -36.15
C LYS A 87 -3.71 18.11 -35.72
N VAL A 88 -3.25 18.03 -34.47
CA VAL A 88 -2.91 16.75 -33.84
C VAL A 88 -4.22 16.10 -33.41
N GLU A 89 -4.64 15.06 -34.11
CA GLU A 89 -5.77 14.25 -33.67
C GLU A 89 -5.23 13.09 -32.83
N MET A 90 -5.54 13.07 -31.52
CA MET A 90 -5.28 11.88 -30.72
C MET A 90 -6.39 10.87 -30.98
N SER A 91 -6.03 9.66 -31.41
CA SER A 91 -7.01 8.59 -31.48
C SER A 91 -7.46 8.20 -30.07
N ARG A 92 -8.69 7.68 -29.95
CA ARG A 92 -9.18 7.12 -28.67
C ARG A 92 -8.24 6.06 -28.10
N TRP A 93 -7.53 5.34 -28.97
CA TRP A 93 -6.57 4.31 -28.59
C TRP A 93 -5.29 4.89 -27.99
N ASP A 94 -4.83 6.04 -28.48
CA ASP A 94 -3.67 6.74 -27.92
C ASP A 94 -4.00 7.31 -26.54
N CYS A 95 -5.17 7.92 -26.38
CA CYS A 95 -5.67 8.35 -25.06
C CYS A 95 -5.72 7.17 -24.07
N PHE A 96 -6.26 6.02 -24.47
CA PHE A 96 -6.30 4.83 -23.61
C PHE A 96 -4.90 4.31 -23.26
N ARG A 97 -3.95 4.36 -24.20
CA ARG A 97 -2.56 3.96 -23.94
C ARG A 97 -1.88 4.87 -22.93
N VAL A 98 -2.09 6.19 -23.03
CA VAL A 98 -1.57 7.17 -22.07
C VAL A 98 -2.18 6.95 -20.69
N LEU A 99 -3.50 6.77 -20.59
CA LEU A 99 -4.17 6.44 -19.33
C LEU A 99 -3.58 5.18 -18.69
N ARG A 100 -3.45 4.10 -19.48
CA ARG A 100 -2.87 2.84 -19.00
C ARG A 100 -1.45 3.04 -18.49
N TRP A 101 -0.64 3.84 -19.17
CA TRP A 101 0.73 4.13 -18.75
C TRP A 101 0.76 4.95 -17.45
N MET A 102 -0.10 5.96 -17.30
CA MET A 102 -0.20 6.76 -16.08
C MET A 102 -0.64 5.90 -14.88
N VAL A 103 -1.65 5.05 -15.06
CA VAL A 103 -2.11 4.11 -14.03
C VAL A 103 -1.00 3.13 -13.67
N LEU A 104 -0.33 2.52 -14.66
CA LEU A 104 0.76 1.58 -14.42
C LEU A 104 1.91 2.24 -13.64
N ARG A 105 2.26 3.49 -13.97
CA ARG A 105 3.29 4.25 -13.25
C ARG A 105 2.91 4.48 -11.78
N ARG A 106 1.64 4.75 -11.48
CA ARG A 106 1.14 4.91 -10.10
C ARG A 106 1.20 3.58 -9.33
N VAL A 107 0.78 2.48 -9.95
CA VAL A 107 0.85 1.14 -9.34
C VAL A 107 2.31 0.73 -9.10
N TRP A 108 3.21 1.04 -10.04
CA TRP A 108 4.63 0.77 -9.89
C TRP A 108 5.27 1.58 -8.75
N ALA A 109 4.93 2.87 -8.64
CA ALA A 109 5.38 3.71 -7.54
C ALA A 109 4.92 3.15 -6.17
N LEU A 110 3.66 2.71 -6.07
CA LEU A 110 3.16 2.01 -4.88
C LEU A 110 3.98 0.75 -4.59
N ALA A 111 4.19 -0.13 -5.59
CA ALA A 111 4.95 -1.36 -5.41
C ALA A 111 6.40 -1.08 -4.94
N TYR A 112 7.02 -0.03 -5.47
CA TYR A 112 8.36 0.40 -5.06
C TYR A 112 8.40 0.88 -3.61
N GLU A 113 7.46 1.75 -3.22
CA GLU A 113 7.35 2.24 -1.83
C GLU A 113 7.13 1.09 -0.85
N LEU A 114 6.23 0.16 -1.17
CA LEU A 114 5.99 -1.03 -0.36
C LEU A 114 7.24 -1.90 -0.26
N PHE A 115 7.98 -2.09 -1.36
CA PHE A 115 9.20 -2.89 -1.31
C PHE A 115 10.29 -2.23 -0.47
N ALA A 116 10.55 -0.93 -0.69
CA ALA A 116 11.58 -0.18 0.01
C ALA A 116 11.32 -0.12 1.52
N TRP A 117 10.12 0.32 1.91
CA TRP A 117 9.77 0.45 3.33
C TRP A 117 9.52 -0.91 3.99
N GLY A 118 9.02 -1.90 3.26
CA GLY A 118 8.90 -3.27 3.75
C GLY A 118 10.25 -3.88 4.13
N PHE A 119 11.27 -3.66 3.30
CA PHE A 119 12.64 -4.10 3.59
C PHE A 119 13.22 -3.39 4.82
N VAL A 120 13.11 -2.06 4.89
CA VAL A 120 13.62 -1.26 6.02
C VAL A 120 12.90 -1.63 7.33
N GLY A 121 11.57 -1.76 7.30
CA GLY A 121 10.76 -2.13 8.46
C GLY A 121 11.08 -3.54 8.96
N ALA A 122 11.20 -4.52 8.07
CA ALA A 122 11.58 -5.88 8.44
C ALA A 122 12.97 -5.93 9.06
N LEU A 123 13.98 -5.36 8.39
CA LEU A 123 15.37 -5.34 8.88
C LEU A 123 15.47 -4.62 10.23
N GLY A 124 14.84 -3.45 10.35
CA GLY A 124 14.83 -2.66 11.58
C GLY A 124 14.22 -3.41 12.76
N ALA A 125 13.08 -4.09 12.55
CA ALA A 125 12.45 -4.90 13.59
C ALA A 125 13.34 -6.04 14.07
N PHE A 126 13.99 -6.77 13.15
CA PHE A 126 14.92 -7.84 13.51
C PHE A 126 16.14 -7.34 14.28
N VAL A 127 16.73 -6.22 13.87
CA VAL A 127 17.88 -5.61 14.56
C VAL A 127 17.50 -5.14 15.96
N VAL A 128 16.33 -4.51 16.13
CA VAL A 128 15.85 -4.04 17.43
C VAL A 128 15.57 -5.21 18.37
N GLU A 129 14.91 -6.28 17.90
CA GLU A 129 14.68 -7.47 18.72
C GLU A 129 15.98 -8.13 19.17
N GLU A 130 16.95 -8.26 18.27
CA GLU A 130 18.25 -8.82 18.59
C GLU A 130 19.03 -7.93 19.58
N GLY A 131 18.93 -6.60 19.43
CA GLY A 131 19.47 -5.63 20.38
C GLY A 131 18.87 -5.77 21.78
N ILE A 132 17.54 -5.90 21.88
CA ILE A 132 16.84 -6.10 23.16
C ILE A 132 17.25 -7.43 23.80
N ARG A 133 17.39 -8.51 23.03
CA ARG A 133 17.86 -9.80 23.54
C ARG A 133 19.27 -9.70 24.12
N ARG A 134 20.19 -9.04 23.41
CA ARG A 134 21.57 -8.82 23.88
C ARG A 134 21.61 -7.95 25.14
N ALA A 135 20.73 -6.96 25.25
CA ALA A 135 20.65 -6.11 26.43
C ALA A 135 20.08 -6.83 27.67
N ARG A 136 19.22 -7.84 27.50
CA ARG A 136 18.67 -8.68 28.58
C ARG A 136 19.55 -9.88 28.95
N GLY A 137 20.53 -10.23 28.12
CA GLY A 137 21.49 -11.32 28.34
C GLY A 137 22.73 -10.93 29.15
N ARG A 138 22.71 -9.76 29.79
CA ARG A 138 23.62 -9.30 30.85
C ARG A 138 22.77 -8.96 32.07
#